data_AF-A0A9P4M0N8-F1
#
_entry.id   AF-A0A9P4M0N8-F1
#
_cell.length_a   1.000
_cell.length_b   1.000
_cell.length_c   1.000
_cell.angle_alpha   90.00
_cell.angle_beta   90.00
_cell.angle_gamma   90.00
#
_symmetry.space_group_name_H-M   'P 1'
#
loop_
_entity.id
_entity.type
_entity.pdbx_description
1 polymer ?
#
loop_
_entity_poly.entity_id
_entity_poly.type
_entity_poly.pdbx_seq_one_letter_code
_entity_poly.pdbx_strand_id
1 'polypeptide(L)'
;PTRAFADQLVDAYFERVHILYPFLHETTFRADYELMWSPETSHALKSDTAKSAILNIVFGYGCEFSHALPEHDIFDKASPFVSRARNIIFSHVFKNTDLALVQAMLLLSHYLQGILELNECWNLVGLMIRSAISIGLHQNPSEDKSLTPVEKEIRKRVWWGCFILNRTLSMKFGRPPSIMVDDALNVDLPFDVDDQYITEPSAIPRQPSSRPSRTTFFTQTVSQQRKEPHQ
;
A
#
# COMPACT_ATOMS: atom_id res chain seq x y z
N PRO A 1 -14.84 -14.50 -5.36
CA PRO A 1 -14.70 -14.70 -6.82
C PRO A 1 -14.26 -16.15 -7.07
N THR A 2 -14.40 -16.67 -8.30
CA THR A 2 -13.72 -17.93 -8.67
C THR A 2 -12.21 -17.72 -8.59
N ARG A 3 -11.42 -18.79 -8.34
CA ARG A 3 -9.96 -18.69 -8.24
C ARG A 3 -9.34 -18.09 -9.51
N ALA A 4 -9.70 -18.61 -10.68
CA ALA A 4 -9.20 -18.09 -11.95
C ALA A 4 -9.49 -16.59 -12.15
N PHE A 5 -10.66 -16.10 -11.74
CA PHE A 5 -10.94 -14.66 -11.81
C PHE A 5 -10.14 -13.88 -10.77
N ALA A 6 -10.02 -14.39 -9.54
CA ALA A 6 -9.21 -13.76 -8.50
C ALA A 6 -7.73 -13.64 -8.89
N ASP A 7 -7.17 -14.65 -9.55
CA ASP A 7 -5.79 -14.66 -10.05
C ASP A 7 -5.59 -13.50 -11.06
N GLN A 8 -6.51 -13.34 -12.02
CA GLN A 8 -6.49 -12.22 -12.98
C GLN A 8 -6.56 -10.85 -12.30
N LEU A 9 -7.35 -10.70 -11.23
CA LEU A 9 -7.47 -9.44 -10.49
C LEU A 9 -6.17 -9.12 -9.75
N VAL A 10 -5.52 -10.12 -9.13
CA VAL A 10 -4.24 -9.94 -8.45
C VAL A 10 -3.15 -9.57 -9.45
N ASP A 11 -3.10 -10.24 -10.60
CA ASP A 11 -2.14 -9.93 -11.66
C ASP A 11 -2.32 -8.49 -12.17
N ALA A 12 -3.56 -8.09 -12.49
CA ALA A 12 -3.86 -6.74 -12.93
C ALA A 12 -3.43 -5.67 -11.90
N TYR A 13 -3.66 -5.91 -10.61
CA TYR A 13 -3.22 -5.01 -9.54
C TYR A 13 -1.70 -4.85 -9.53
N PHE A 14 -0.95 -5.97 -9.50
CA PHE A 14 0.50 -5.88 -9.44
C PHE A 14 1.09 -5.29 -10.71
N GLU A 15 0.52 -5.58 -11.88
CA GLU A 15 0.99 -5.03 -13.15
C GLU A 15 0.77 -3.51 -13.28
N ARG A 16 -0.36 -2.98 -12.79
CA ARG A 16 -0.81 -1.61 -13.10
C ARG A 16 -0.84 -0.65 -11.93
N VAL A 17 -1.19 -1.13 -10.74
CA VAL A 17 -1.38 -0.27 -9.56
C VAL A 17 -0.12 -0.25 -8.70
N HIS A 18 0.45 -1.42 -8.45
CA HIS A 18 1.63 -1.56 -7.58
C HIS A 18 2.85 -0.75 -8.09
N ILE A 19 2.97 -0.54 -9.40
CA ILE A 19 4.04 0.30 -9.98
C ILE A 19 3.97 1.78 -9.55
N LEU A 20 2.76 2.28 -9.24
CA LEU A 20 2.54 3.64 -8.74
C LEU A 20 2.51 3.67 -7.22
N TYR A 21 1.93 2.62 -6.62
CA TYR A 21 1.63 2.51 -5.21
C TYR A 21 2.22 1.22 -4.61
N PRO A 22 3.57 1.12 -4.51
CA PRO A 22 4.26 -0.11 -4.13
C PRO A 22 4.22 -0.37 -2.61
N PHE A 23 3.04 -0.31 -2.01
CA PHE A 23 2.88 -0.39 -0.55
C PHE A 23 2.87 -1.82 -0.01
N LEU A 24 2.75 -2.81 -0.90
CA LEU A 24 2.78 -4.24 -0.58
C LEU A 24 4.09 -4.85 -1.07
N HIS A 25 4.47 -6.01 -0.54
CA HIS A 25 5.56 -6.81 -1.12
C HIS A 25 4.94 -7.92 -1.98
N GLU A 26 5.11 -7.89 -3.29
CA GLU A 26 4.44 -8.79 -4.24
C GLU A 26 4.69 -10.26 -3.91
N THR A 27 5.95 -10.64 -3.67
CA THR A 27 6.33 -12.02 -3.35
C THR A 27 5.64 -12.52 -2.08
N THR A 28 5.61 -11.72 -1.03
CA THR A 28 4.96 -12.08 0.25
C THR A 28 3.45 -12.14 0.09
N PHE A 29 2.86 -11.16 -0.60
CA PHE A 29 1.42 -11.12 -0.85
C PHE A 29 0.96 -12.35 -1.64
N ARG A 30 1.69 -12.74 -2.70
CA ARG A 30 1.33 -13.90 -3.52
C ARG A 30 1.47 -15.21 -2.74
N ALA A 31 2.48 -15.33 -1.89
CA ALA A 31 2.60 -16.49 -1.00
C ALA A 31 1.39 -16.57 -0.03
N ASP A 32 1.04 -15.46 0.62
CA ASP A 32 -0.15 -15.36 1.47
C ASP A 32 -1.44 -15.65 0.69
N TYR A 33 -1.53 -15.19 -0.56
CA TYR A 33 -2.67 -15.41 -1.44
C TYR A 33 -2.88 -16.89 -1.77
N GLU A 34 -1.80 -17.60 -2.12
CA GLU A 34 -1.85 -19.04 -2.40
C GLU A 34 -2.32 -19.85 -1.19
N LEU A 35 -1.86 -19.46 0.01
CA LEU A 35 -2.28 -20.11 1.27
C LEU A 35 -3.78 -19.94 1.55
N MET A 36 -4.47 -18.96 0.98
CA MET A 36 -5.93 -18.82 1.13
C MET A 36 -6.72 -19.91 0.40
N TRP A 37 -6.16 -20.45 -0.67
CA TRP A 37 -6.79 -21.50 -1.47
C TRP A 37 -6.52 -22.90 -0.94
N SER A 38 -5.61 -23.02 0.02
CA SER A 38 -5.33 -24.27 0.72
C SER A 38 -6.41 -24.56 1.78
N PRO A 39 -7.00 -25.77 1.82
CA PRO A 39 -8.02 -26.15 2.80
C PRO A 39 -7.58 -25.96 4.26
N GLU A 40 -6.31 -26.23 4.55
CA GLU A 40 -5.75 -26.23 5.91
C GLU A 40 -5.48 -24.81 6.44
N THR A 41 -5.13 -23.87 5.56
CA THR A 41 -4.71 -22.51 5.94
C THR A 41 -5.75 -21.43 5.63
N SER A 42 -6.85 -21.76 4.93
CA SER A 42 -7.89 -20.80 4.55
C SER A 42 -8.47 -20.03 5.75
N HIS A 43 -8.52 -20.65 6.94
CA HIS A 43 -9.05 -20.00 8.15
C HIS A 43 -8.11 -18.94 8.74
N ALA A 44 -6.79 -19.11 8.60
CA ALA A 44 -5.80 -18.19 9.19
C ALA A 44 -5.86 -16.81 8.53
N LEU A 45 -5.86 -16.75 7.19
CA LEU A 45 -6.01 -15.49 6.46
C LEU A 45 -7.40 -14.86 6.61
N LYS A 46 -8.45 -15.68 6.80
CA LYS A 46 -9.78 -15.15 7.13
C LYS A 46 -9.85 -14.53 8.52
N SER A 47 -8.96 -14.95 9.44
CA SER A 47 -8.88 -14.39 10.79
C SER A 47 -8.08 -13.09 10.86
N ASP A 48 -7.13 -12.88 9.93
CA ASP A 48 -6.41 -11.62 9.77
C ASP A 48 -7.26 -10.63 8.98
N THR A 49 -7.98 -9.79 9.71
CA THR A 49 -8.91 -8.82 9.13
C THR A 49 -8.18 -7.77 8.30
N ALA A 50 -6.99 -7.33 8.70
CA ALA A 50 -6.22 -6.34 7.96
C ALA A 50 -5.75 -6.88 6.60
N LYS A 51 -5.19 -8.09 6.56
CA LYS A 51 -4.83 -8.76 5.28
C LYS A 51 -6.05 -9.00 4.40
N SER A 52 -7.19 -9.37 4.99
CA SER A 52 -8.45 -9.50 4.26
C SER A 52 -8.90 -8.17 3.65
N ALA A 53 -8.73 -7.03 4.35
CA ALA A 53 -9.01 -5.72 3.79
C ALA A 53 -8.09 -5.39 2.60
N ILE A 54 -6.78 -5.63 2.73
CA ILE A 54 -5.81 -5.44 1.63
C ILE A 54 -6.23 -6.26 0.41
N LEU A 55 -6.52 -7.56 0.59
CA LEU A 55 -6.93 -8.44 -0.50
C LEU A 55 -8.19 -7.92 -1.22
N ASN A 56 -9.19 -7.47 -0.47
CA ASN A 56 -10.40 -6.92 -1.07
C ASN A 56 -10.09 -5.62 -1.85
N ILE A 57 -9.16 -4.77 -1.39
CA ILE A 57 -8.74 -3.59 -2.16
C ILE A 57 -7.98 -3.99 -3.43
N VAL A 58 -7.10 -5.00 -3.34
CA VAL A 58 -6.40 -5.58 -4.49
C VAL A 58 -7.39 -6.09 -5.53
N PHE A 59 -8.45 -6.80 -5.12
CA PHE A 59 -9.52 -7.20 -6.03
C PHE A 59 -10.31 -6.02 -6.60
N GLY A 60 -10.60 -5.00 -5.80
CA GLY A 60 -11.28 -3.79 -6.25
C GLY A 60 -10.52 -3.10 -7.38
N TYR A 61 -9.23 -2.84 -7.16
CA TYR A 61 -8.33 -2.32 -8.20
C TYR A 61 -8.15 -3.28 -9.38
N GLY A 62 -8.04 -4.58 -9.11
CA GLY A 62 -7.97 -5.59 -10.16
C GLY A 62 -9.15 -5.51 -11.12
N CYS A 63 -10.35 -5.19 -10.63
CA CYS A 63 -11.53 -5.01 -11.48
C CYS A 63 -11.40 -3.77 -12.38
N GLU A 64 -10.80 -2.68 -11.89
CA GLU A 64 -10.60 -1.45 -12.65
C GLU A 64 -9.54 -1.59 -13.75
N PHE A 65 -8.53 -2.42 -13.54
CA PHE A 65 -7.37 -2.53 -14.43
C PHE A 65 -7.26 -3.87 -15.17
N SER A 66 -8.19 -4.79 -14.98
CA SER A 66 -8.26 -6.06 -15.71
C SER A 66 -8.90 -5.87 -17.08
N HIS A 67 -8.23 -6.38 -18.12
CA HIS A 67 -8.77 -6.44 -19.49
C HIS A 67 -9.92 -7.46 -19.64
N ALA A 68 -10.20 -8.25 -18.60
CA ALA A 68 -11.24 -9.28 -18.64
C ALA A 68 -12.66 -8.75 -18.42
N LEU A 69 -12.81 -7.48 -18.01
CA LEU A 69 -14.11 -6.87 -17.72
C LEU A 69 -14.47 -5.79 -18.74
N PRO A 70 -15.69 -5.79 -19.28
CA PRO A 70 -16.23 -4.63 -20.00
C PRO A 70 -16.30 -3.40 -19.09
N GLU A 71 -16.06 -2.20 -19.62
CA GLU A 71 -16.02 -0.96 -18.84
C GLU A 71 -17.29 -0.73 -17.99
N HIS A 72 -18.45 -1.10 -18.51
CA HIS A 72 -19.73 -0.93 -17.80
C HIS A 72 -19.90 -1.87 -16.59
N ASP A 73 -19.18 -2.99 -16.55
CA ASP A 73 -19.25 -3.97 -15.46
C ASP A 73 -18.26 -3.67 -14.33
N ILE A 74 -17.25 -2.84 -14.57
CA ILE A 74 -16.14 -2.59 -13.63
C ILE A 74 -16.66 -2.17 -12.26
N PHE A 75 -17.53 -1.16 -12.21
CA PHE A 75 -18.05 -0.62 -10.96
C PHE A 75 -18.82 -1.68 -10.16
N ASP A 76 -19.73 -2.41 -10.82
CA ASP A 76 -20.57 -3.43 -10.19
C ASP A 76 -19.74 -4.61 -9.65
N LYS A 77 -18.63 -4.93 -10.31
CA LYS A 77 -17.71 -5.98 -9.86
C LYS A 77 -16.75 -5.50 -8.77
N ALA A 78 -16.26 -4.27 -8.84
CA ALA A 78 -15.31 -3.69 -7.88
C ALA A 78 -15.98 -3.33 -6.54
N SER A 79 -17.16 -2.70 -6.61
CA SER A 79 -17.87 -2.10 -5.47
C SER A 79 -18.07 -3.06 -4.29
N PRO A 80 -18.47 -4.34 -4.47
CA PRO A 80 -18.60 -5.27 -3.36
C PRO A 80 -17.28 -5.57 -2.64
N PHE A 81 -16.15 -5.58 -3.35
CA PHE A 81 -14.84 -5.80 -2.72
C PHE A 81 -14.40 -4.57 -1.92
N VAL A 82 -14.47 -3.39 -2.53
CA VAL A 82 -14.09 -2.14 -1.87
C VAL A 82 -14.97 -1.87 -0.65
N SER A 83 -16.27 -2.13 -0.75
CA SER A 83 -17.21 -2.01 0.38
C SER A 83 -16.84 -2.94 1.54
N ARG A 84 -16.42 -4.18 1.25
CA ARG A 84 -15.93 -5.12 2.27
C ARG A 84 -14.66 -4.61 2.95
N ALA A 85 -13.67 -4.17 2.17
CA ALA A 85 -12.44 -3.59 2.71
C ALA A 85 -12.71 -2.38 3.60
N ARG A 86 -13.56 -1.46 3.12
CA ARG A 86 -14.00 -0.26 3.84
C ARG A 86 -14.62 -0.60 5.19
N ASN A 87 -15.55 -1.57 5.23
CA ASN A 87 -16.18 -2.01 6.48
C ASN A 87 -15.17 -2.63 7.47
N ILE A 88 -14.21 -3.41 6.96
CA ILE A 88 -13.16 -3.98 7.80
C ILE A 88 -12.28 -2.87 8.38
N ILE A 89 -11.79 -1.95 7.55
CA ILE A 89 -10.93 -0.84 8.00
C ILE A 89 -11.63 -0.01 9.07
N PHE A 90 -12.87 0.43 8.84
CA PHE A 90 -13.59 1.29 9.79
C PHE A 90 -13.99 0.59 11.09
N SER A 91 -14.14 -0.74 11.08
CA SER A 91 -14.41 -1.50 12.31
C SER A 91 -13.18 -1.73 13.19
N HIS A 92 -11.96 -1.54 12.64
CA HIS A 92 -10.69 -1.85 13.31
C HIS A 92 -9.84 -0.61 13.62
N VAL A 93 -9.93 0.46 12.81
CA VAL A 93 -9.08 1.67 12.91
C VAL A 93 -9.05 2.32 14.29
N PHE A 94 -10.09 2.14 15.11
CA PHE A 94 -10.17 2.69 16.46
C PHE A 94 -9.77 1.71 17.58
N LYS A 95 -9.48 0.44 17.26
CA LYS A 95 -9.25 -0.62 18.25
C LYS A 95 -7.80 -1.05 18.29
N ASN A 96 -7.25 -1.38 17.12
CA ASN A 96 -5.90 -1.89 16.95
C ASN A 96 -5.24 -1.18 15.76
N THR A 97 -3.92 -1.18 15.73
CA THR A 97 -3.18 -0.69 14.57
C THR A 97 -1.94 -1.54 14.37
N ASP A 98 -1.75 -2.00 13.15
CA ASP A 98 -0.57 -2.70 12.67
C ASP A 98 -0.21 -2.18 11.26
N LEU A 99 0.91 -2.68 10.71
CA LEU A 99 1.37 -2.27 9.39
C LEU A 99 0.35 -2.60 8.29
N ALA A 100 -0.30 -3.76 8.37
CA ALA A 100 -1.29 -4.21 7.41
C ALA A 100 -2.52 -3.30 7.35
N LEU A 101 -2.99 -2.82 8.51
CA LEU A 101 -4.10 -1.88 8.57
C LEU A 101 -3.71 -0.53 7.95
N VAL A 102 -2.50 -0.03 8.21
CA VAL A 102 -2.02 1.21 7.59
C VAL A 102 -1.87 1.05 6.08
N GLN A 103 -1.35 -0.09 5.59
CA GLN A 103 -1.32 -0.43 4.16
C GLN A 103 -2.73 -0.42 3.55
N ALA A 104 -3.71 -1.04 4.22
CA ALA A 104 -5.09 -1.08 3.77
C ALA A 104 -5.72 0.32 3.72
N MET A 105 -5.50 1.14 4.75
CA MET A 105 -5.95 2.53 4.79
C MET A 105 -5.34 3.36 3.65
N LEU A 106 -4.04 3.21 3.41
CA LEU A 106 -3.32 3.94 2.37
C LEU A 106 -3.83 3.59 0.97
N LEU A 107 -4.01 2.30 0.68
CA LEU A 107 -4.58 1.84 -0.59
C LEU A 107 -6.04 2.32 -0.74
N LEU A 108 -6.85 2.24 0.31
CA LEU A 108 -8.23 2.73 0.28
C LEU A 108 -8.27 4.25 0.08
N SER A 109 -7.38 5.02 0.69
CA SER A 109 -7.32 6.48 0.50
C SER A 109 -6.98 6.84 -0.94
N HIS A 110 -6.07 6.12 -1.60
CA HIS A 110 -5.82 6.30 -3.03
C HIS A 110 -7.05 5.93 -3.88
N TYR A 111 -7.77 4.87 -3.52
CA TYR A 111 -9.00 4.49 -4.22
C TYR A 111 -10.06 5.59 -4.10
N LEU A 112 -10.34 6.06 -2.87
CA LEU A 112 -11.27 7.16 -2.61
C LEU A 112 -10.87 8.45 -3.34
N GLN A 113 -9.57 8.71 -3.45
CA GLN A 113 -9.05 9.83 -4.24
C GLN A 113 -9.39 9.66 -5.73
N GLY A 114 -9.24 8.46 -6.29
CA GLY A 114 -9.53 8.14 -7.69
C GLY A 114 -11.01 8.32 -8.06
N ILE A 115 -11.91 7.93 -7.16
CA ILE A 115 -13.37 8.08 -7.35
C ILE A 115 -13.92 9.43 -6.84
N LEU A 116 -13.05 10.37 -6.47
CA LEU A 116 -13.39 11.72 -6.01
C LEU A 116 -14.21 11.79 -4.71
N GLU A 117 -14.15 10.76 -3.86
CA GLU A 117 -14.71 10.76 -2.50
C GLU A 117 -13.77 11.50 -1.51
N LEU A 118 -13.54 12.78 -1.81
CA LEU A 118 -12.44 13.59 -1.27
C LEU A 118 -12.55 13.91 0.23
N ASN A 119 -13.76 14.10 0.75
CA ASN A 119 -13.98 14.36 2.18
C ASN A 119 -13.66 13.13 3.03
N GLU A 120 -14.09 11.96 2.58
CA GLU A 120 -13.77 10.70 3.24
C GLU A 120 -12.28 10.40 3.14
N CYS A 121 -11.70 10.56 1.94
CA CYS A 121 -10.27 10.40 1.71
C CYS A 121 -9.45 11.25 2.69
N TRP A 122 -9.78 12.54 2.84
CA TRP A 122 -9.09 13.44 3.78
C TRP A 122 -9.15 12.96 5.23
N ASN A 123 -10.34 12.57 5.71
CA ASN A 123 -10.52 12.11 7.09
C ASN A 123 -9.80 10.78 7.34
N LEU A 124 -9.86 9.87 6.38
CA LEU A 124 -9.15 8.59 6.45
C LEU A 124 -7.63 8.80 6.47
N VAL A 125 -7.09 9.72 5.65
CA VAL A 125 -5.67 10.07 5.66
C VAL A 125 -5.24 10.65 7.02
N GLY A 126 -6.06 11.49 7.65
CA GLY A 126 -5.78 12.00 9.00
C GLY A 126 -5.69 10.89 10.05
N LEU A 127 -6.58 9.89 9.98
CA LEU A 127 -6.50 8.70 10.84
C LEU A 127 -5.27 7.84 10.51
N MET A 128 -5.01 7.60 9.23
CA MET A 128 -3.89 6.79 8.74
C MET A 128 -2.56 7.33 9.23
N ILE A 129 -2.35 8.65 9.19
CA ILE A 129 -1.11 9.28 9.67
C ILE A 129 -0.92 9.05 11.17
N ARG A 130 -1.97 9.22 11.98
CA ARG A 130 -1.90 8.93 13.43
C ARG A 130 -1.58 7.46 13.70
N SER A 131 -2.20 6.56 12.95
CA SER A 131 -1.94 5.12 13.01
C SER A 131 -0.51 4.76 12.58
N ALA A 132 0.00 5.36 11.50
CA ALA A 132 1.38 5.16 11.05
C ALA A 132 2.40 5.63 12.10
N ILE A 133 2.13 6.77 12.74
CA ILE A 133 2.99 7.30 13.80
C ILE A 133 2.94 6.40 15.04
N SER A 134 1.75 5.92 15.46
CA SER A 134 1.60 5.12 16.68
C SER A 134 2.34 3.78 16.65
N ILE A 135 2.55 3.20 15.45
CA ILE A 135 3.33 1.96 15.26
C ILE A 135 4.79 2.22 14.85
N GLY A 136 5.23 3.49 14.87
CA GLY A 136 6.63 3.86 14.65
C GLY A 136 7.08 3.98 13.19
N LEU A 137 6.18 4.10 12.20
CA LEU A 137 6.59 4.19 10.79
C LEU A 137 7.38 5.47 10.44
N HIS A 138 7.29 6.49 11.29
CA HIS A 138 8.04 7.74 11.19
C HIS A 138 9.51 7.61 11.65
N GLN A 139 9.88 6.46 12.23
CA GLN A 139 11.23 6.18 12.70
C GLN A 139 11.98 5.34 11.67
N ASN A 140 13.29 5.55 11.55
CA ASN A 140 14.09 4.82 10.59
C ASN A 140 14.16 3.31 10.94
N PRO A 141 13.66 2.40 10.08
CA PRO A 141 13.69 0.97 10.38
C PRO A 141 15.08 0.34 10.14
N SER A 142 16.05 1.07 9.55
CA SER A 142 17.39 0.55 9.22
C SER A 142 18.13 0.00 10.45
N GLU A 143 18.00 0.66 11.60
CA GLU A 143 18.69 0.29 12.86
C GLU A 143 18.00 -0.83 13.64
N ASP A 144 16.74 -1.14 13.34
CA ASP A 144 15.99 -2.17 14.07
C ASP A 144 16.39 -3.57 13.56
N LYS A 145 17.13 -4.31 14.39
CA LYS A 145 17.62 -5.67 14.06
C LYS A 145 16.53 -6.74 14.15
N SER A 146 15.37 -6.43 14.73
CA SER A 146 14.25 -7.37 14.82
C SER A 146 13.44 -7.45 13.53
N LEU A 147 13.57 -6.45 12.65
CA LEU A 147 12.85 -6.38 11.38
C LEU A 147 13.62 -7.08 10.26
N THR A 148 12.89 -7.83 9.46
CA THR A 148 13.38 -8.44 8.22
C THR A 148 13.65 -7.35 7.16
N PRO A 149 14.65 -7.48 6.27
CA PRO A 149 14.80 -6.68 5.06
C PRO A 149 13.49 -6.32 4.34
N VAL A 150 12.58 -7.29 4.17
CA VAL A 150 11.26 -7.05 3.55
C VAL A 150 10.42 -6.09 4.38
N GLU A 151 10.31 -6.33 5.69
CA GLU A 151 9.54 -5.49 6.61
C GLU A 151 10.10 -4.06 6.68
N LYS A 152 11.43 -3.92 6.73
CA LYS A 152 12.08 -2.59 6.69
C LYS A 152 11.72 -1.82 5.43
N GLU A 153 11.80 -2.48 4.28
CA GLU A 153 11.48 -1.84 3.01
C GLU A 153 10.01 -1.42 2.94
N ILE A 154 9.09 -2.30 3.32
CA ILE A 154 7.66 -1.99 3.29
C ILE A 154 7.31 -0.86 4.25
N ARG A 155 7.89 -0.81 5.46
CA ARG A 155 7.71 0.32 6.38
C ARG A 155 8.13 1.65 5.76
N LYS A 156 9.28 1.69 5.07
CA LYS A 156 9.72 2.89 4.34
C LYS A 156 8.72 3.27 3.25
N ARG A 157 8.30 2.32 2.42
CA ARG A 157 7.35 2.58 1.31
C ARG A 157 6.00 3.08 1.82
N VAL A 158 5.46 2.48 2.89
CA VAL A 158 4.20 2.91 3.50
C VAL A 158 4.32 4.31 4.11
N TRP A 159 5.39 4.58 4.86
CA TRP A 159 5.62 5.92 5.43
C TRP A 159 5.69 7.01 4.35
N TRP A 160 6.49 6.77 3.31
CA TRP A 160 6.62 7.72 2.20
C TRP A 160 5.33 7.85 1.38
N GLY A 161 4.54 6.77 1.26
CA GLY A 161 3.20 6.82 0.67
C GLY A 161 2.25 7.70 1.48
N CYS A 162 2.24 7.56 2.81
CA CYS A 162 1.48 8.42 3.71
C CYS A 162 1.87 9.89 3.54
N PHE A 163 3.17 10.19 3.50
CA PHE A 163 3.70 11.53 3.31
C PHE A 163 3.25 12.15 1.98
N ILE A 164 3.45 11.43 0.86
CA ILE A 164 3.07 11.91 -0.48
C ILE A 164 1.57 12.17 -0.56
N LEU A 165 0.76 11.24 -0.07
CA LEU A 165 -0.70 11.38 -0.15
C LEU A 165 -1.20 12.55 0.72
N ASN A 166 -0.66 12.72 1.93
CA ASN A 166 -0.98 13.84 2.79
C ASN A 166 -0.67 15.19 2.10
N ARG A 167 0.55 15.32 1.55
CA ARG A 167 0.97 16.54 0.85
C ARG A 167 0.12 16.80 -0.39
N THR A 168 -0.18 15.76 -1.17
CA THR A 168 -1.03 15.86 -2.36
C THR A 168 -2.42 16.38 -2.03
N LEU A 169 -3.07 15.85 -0.98
CA LEU A 169 -4.40 16.31 -0.59
C LEU A 169 -4.36 17.70 0.04
N SER A 170 -3.32 18.01 0.83
CA SER A 170 -3.10 19.35 1.39
C SER A 170 -2.98 20.41 0.30
N MET A 171 -2.20 20.14 -0.75
CA MET A 171 -2.11 21.02 -1.92
C MET A 171 -3.46 21.15 -2.65
N LYS A 172 -4.16 20.03 -2.88
CA LYS A 172 -5.48 20.04 -3.55
C LYS A 172 -6.55 20.82 -2.79
N PHE A 173 -6.50 20.83 -1.46
CA PHE A 173 -7.52 21.49 -0.62
C PHE A 173 -7.07 22.84 -0.04
N GLY A 174 -5.83 23.28 -0.28
CA GLY A 174 -5.27 24.47 0.36
C GLY A 174 -5.17 24.34 1.89
N ARG A 175 -4.94 23.13 2.40
CA ARG A 175 -4.85 22.83 3.84
C ARG A 175 -3.40 22.57 4.24
N PRO A 176 -2.97 22.94 5.47
CA PRO A 176 -1.64 22.57 5.95
C PRO A 176 -1.46 21.03 5.96
N PRO A 177 -0.28 20.51 5.56
CA PRO A 177 0.05 19.09 5.75
C PRO A 177 0.15 18.75 7.23
N SER A 178 -0.13 17.49 7.57
CA SER A 178 -0.01 16.97 8.93
C SER A 178 1.38 16.42 9.22
N ILE A 179 2.11 15.98 8.18
CA ILE A 179 3.50 15.53 8.28
C ILE A 179 4.41 16.66 7.80
N MET A 180 5.30 17.14 8.65
CA MET A 180 6.32 18.11 8.26
C MET A 180 7.44 17.42 7.49
N VAL A 181 8.11 18.15 6.58
CA VAL A 181 9.21 17.59 5.77
C VAL A 181 10.32 17.07 6.68
N ASP A 182 10.74 17.84 7.67
CA ASP A 182 11.80 17.45 8.61
C ASP A 182 11.48 16.15 9.37
N ASP A 183 10.22 15.96 9.77
CA ASP A 183 9.78 14.73 10.44
C ASP A 183 9.85 13.53 9.49
N ALA A 184 9.52 13.73 8.21
CA ALA A 184 9.56 12.68 7.20
C ALA A 184 10.99 12.26 6.84
N LEU A 185 11.96 13.18 6.90
CA LEU A 185 13.36 12.95 6.54
C LEU A 185 14.11 12.00 7.46
N ASN A 186 13.54 11.65 8.62
CA ASN A 186 14.10 10.64 9.52
C ASN A 186 14.14 9.24 8.89
N VAL A 187 13.29 8.97 7.90
CA VAL A 187 13.19 7.66 7.25
C VAL A 187 13.99 7.67 5.95
N ASP A 188 14.87 6.68 5.77
CA ASP A 188 15.65 6.53 4.55
C ASP A 188 14.75 6.37 3.31
N LEU A 189 15.31 6.62 2.13
CA LEU A 189 14.59 6.35 0.89
C LEU A 189 14.32 4.84 0.73
N PRO A 190 13.17 4.47 0.15
CA PRO A 190 12.93 3.11 -0.30
C PRO A 190 13.97 2.70 -1.34
N PHE A 191 14.26 1.41 -1.41
CA PHE A 191 15.16 0.89 -2.44
C PHE A 191 14.52 0.97 -3.82
N ASP A 192 15.31 1.38 -4.80
CA ASP A 192 14.95 1.34 -6.21
C ASP A 192 15.21 -0.07 -6.79
N VAL A 193 14.52 -1.07 -6.22
CA VAL A 193 14.73 -2.50 -6.46
C VAL A 193 13.38 -3.22 -6.53
N ASP A 194 13.24 -4.14 -7.48
CA ASP A 194 12.03 -4.99 -7.59
C ASP A 194 11.92 -5.94 -6.39
N ASP A 195 10.69 -6.21 -5.95
CA ASP A 195 10.38 -7.05 -4.78
C ASP A 195 11.04 -8.44 -4.81
N GLN A 196 11.17 -9.07 -5.99
CA GLN A 196 11.82 -10.37 -6.11
C GLN A 196 13.31 -10.38 -5.72
N TYR A 197 13.95 -9.21 -5.62
CA TYR A 197 15.34 -9.05 -5.19
C TYR A 197 15.47 -8.53 -3.75
N ILE A 198 14.35 -8.41 -3.04
CA ILE A 198 14.28 -8.04 -1.62
C ILE A 198 13.93 -9.30 -0.85
N THR A 199 14.96 -10.07 -0.49
CA THR A 199 14.77 -11.40 0.10
C THR A 199 15.55 -11.56 1.40
N GLU A 200 15.01 -12.33 2.33
CA GLU A 200 15.81 -12.89 3.42
C GLU A 200 16.81 -13.93 2.88
N PRO A 201 18.06 -14.00 3.35
CA PRO A 201 18.76 -13.14 4.32
C PRO A 201 19.75 -12.17 3.63
N SER A 202 19.40 -11.64 2.45
CA SER A 202 20.37 -10.93 1.60
C SER A 202 20.91 -9.64 2.25
N ALA A 203 22.23 -9.42 2.16
CA ALA A 203 22.91 -8.35 2.89
C ALA A 203 22.51 -6.93 2.42
N ILE A 204 22.23 -6.74 1.12
CA ILE A 204 21.77 -5.47 0.51
C ILE A 204 20.99 -5.80 -0.79
N PRO A 205 19.71 -5.40 -0.93
CA PRO A 205 18.95 -5.58 -2.18
C PRO A 205 19.58 -4.83 -3.36
N ARG A 206 19.57 -5.44 -4.56
CA ARG A 206 20.14 -4.83 -5.77
C ARG A 206 19.31 -5.13 -7.02
N GLN A 207 19.04 -4.08 -7.80
CA GLN A 207 18.39 -4.20 -9.10
C GLN A 207 19.42 -4.63 -10.16
N PRO A 208 19.09 -5.59 -11.06
CA PRO A 208 19.94 -5.92 -12.19
C PRO A 208 20.14 -4.74 -13.12
N SER A 209 21.35 -4.55 -13.63
CA SER A 209 21.67 -3.43 -14.54
C SER A 209 20.95 -3.49 -15.90
N SER A 210 20.36 -4.63 -16.25
CA SER A 210 19.68 -4.85 -17.53
C SER A 210 18.28 -4.24 -17.60
N ARG A 211 17.68 -3.83 -16.47
CA ARG A 211 16.33 -3.26 -16.45
C ARG A 211 16.11 -2.30 -15.27
N PRO A 212 15.32 -1.22 -15.44
CA PRO A 212 14.94 -0.36 -14.32
C PRO A 212 14.04 -1.10 -13.33
N SER A 213 13.94 -0.58 -12.10
CA SER A 213 12.99 -1.10 -11.12
C SER A 213 11.57 -0.66 -11.47
N ARG A 214 10.60 -1.52 -11.16
CA ARG A 214 9.16 -1.20 -11.25
C ARG A 214 8.75 -0.13 -10.23
N THR A 215 9.54 0.06 -9.17
CA THR A 215 9.31 1.06 -8.12
C THR A 215 10.00 2.40 -8.40
N THR A 216 10.75 2.54 -9.51
CA THR A 216 11.50 3.76 -9.82
C THR A 216 10.63 5.01 -9.86
N PHE A 217 9.41 4.93 -10.39
CA PHE A 217 8.49 6.07 -10.39
C PHE A 217 8.21 6.57 -8.96
N PHE A 218 7.92 5.66 -8.04
CA PHE A 218 7.65 5.98 -6.64
C PHE A 218 8.88 6.56 -5.94
N THR A 219 10.06 5.93 -6.10
CA THR A 219 11.30 6.41 -5.45
C THR A 219 11.71 7.80 -5.95
N GLN A 220 11.56 8.07 -7.25
CA GLN A 220 11.82 9.40 -7.82
C GLN A 220 10.81 10.44 -7.32
N THR A 221 9.52 10.08 -7.21
CA THR A 221 8.49 10.96 -6.66
C THR A 221 8.84 11.37 -5.23
N VAL A 222 9.23 10.42 -4.39
CA VAL A 222 9.70 10.70 -3.03
C VAL A 222 10.91 11.64 -3.04
N SER A 223 11.92 11.36 -3.89
CA SER A 223 13.14 12.17 -3.98
C SER A 223 12.86 13.63 -4.35
N GLN A 224 11.91 13.87 -5.25
CA GLN A 224 11.51 15.22 -5.65
C GLN A 224 10.84 15.98 -4.51
N GLN A 225 9.92 15.32 -3.78
CA GLN A 225 9.20 15.94 -2.67
C GLN A 225 10.10 16.29 -1.48
N ARG A 226 11.29 15.65 -1.35
CA ARG A 226 12.33 16.05 -0.38
C ARG A 226 13.07 17.33 -0.75
N LYS A 227 13.14 17.66 -2.05
CA LYS A 227 13.98 18.74 -2.58
C LYS A 227 13.25 20.07 -2.69
N GLU A 228 11.92 20.09 -2.63
CA GLU A 228 11.15 21.33 -2.66
C GLU A 228 11.43 22.14 -1.39
N PRO A 229 12.23 23.22 -1.47
CA PRO A 229 12.40 24.13 -0.35
C PRO A 229 11.06 24.84 -0.15
N HIS A 230 10.72 25.13 1.11
CA HIS A 230 9.58 25.98 1.46
C HIS A 230 9.60 27.27 0.61
N GLN A 231 8.74 27.33 -0.40
CA GLN A 231 8.32 28.58 -1.04
C GLN A 231 7.11 29.12 -0.30
#